data_AF-A0AAJ7CAL4-F1
#
_entry.id   AF-A0AAJ7CAL4-F1
#
_cell.length_a   1.000
_cell.length_b   1.000
_cell.length_c   1.000
_cell.angle_alpha   90.00
_cell.angle_beta   90.00
_cell.angle_gamma   90.00
#
_symmetry.space_group_name_H-M   'P 1'
#
loop_
_entity.id
_entity.type
_entity.pdbx_description
1 polymer ?
#
loop_
_entity_poly.entity_id
_entity_poly.type
_entity_poly.pdbx_seq_one_letter_code
_entity_poly.pdbx_strand_id
1 'polypeptide(L)'
;MQLKMTKPFNMKHVQQMLLEEDKYISDIFSKLPVSMSALADNESEQDNVVQCKKKGKIFKQKDGQIKRAQTFEELHERLEALKGKKKLGYKNKLMKQGLKNRIKKKSKKEEIIMQKKLVRTEQLAAGGSAGKKEDTEAPRIPRPKPVFNSEGKMVFSKFDFSDVGAKKKPSKIDRDPKKILQQLEKKKEKLKQLEASGEKSKVEEIKEKEAWKSVLAKASGEKVKDDPELLKRSVKKQEQKKKYSSKKWEGRKEGVQKGIQERQQKRQENILKRKKDKKINKLKKASKRGRVIPGF
;
A
#
# COMPACT_ATOMS: atom_id res chain seq x y z
N MET A 1 32.13 -27.15 30.94
CA MET A 1 31.27 -28.15 31.61
C MET A 1 30.17 -28.57 30.64
N GLN A 2 30.19 -29.83 30.18
CA GLN A 2 29.14 -30.37 29.32
C GLN A 2 28.03 -30.92 30.24
N LEU A 3 26.84 -30.32 30.18
CA LEU A 3 25.66 -30.78 30.91
C LEU A 3 25.23 -32.14 30.32
N LYS A 4 25.60 -33.24 30.97
CA LYS A 4 25.09 -34.58 30.65
C LYS A 4 23.69 -34.70 31.23
N MET A 5 22.68 -34.75 30.36
CA MET A 5 21.28 -34.97 30.78
C MET A 5 21.18 -36.34 31.44
N THR A 6 20.80 -36.37 32.73
CA THR A 6 20.83 -37.58 33.58
C THR A 6 19.65 -38.54 33.38
N LYS A 7 18.71 -38.22 32.50
CA LYS A 7 17.54 -39.06 32.20
C LYS A 7 17.31 -39.17 30.69
N PRO A 8 17.09 -40.38 30.15
CA PRO A 8 16.77 -40.55 28.74
C PRO A 8 15.42 -39.89 28.43
N PHE A 9 15.36 -39.18 27.30
CA PHE A 9 14.16 -38.47 26.88
C PHE A 9 13.08 -39.47 26.44
N ASN A 10 11.98 -39.56 27.20
CA ASN A 10 10.86 -40.45 26.91
C ASN A 10 9.95 -39.86 25.83
N MET A 11 10.29 -40.09 24.56
CA MET A 11 9.53 -39.57 23.41
C MET A 11 8.05 -39.95 23.43
N LYS A 12 7.72 -41.19 23.83
CA LYS A 12 6.33 -41.68 23.88
C LYS A 12 5.48 -40.91 24.88
N HIS A 13 6.04 -40.59 26.04
CA HIS A 13 5.34 -39.84 27.08
C HIS A 13 5.06 -38.40 26.63
N VAL A 14 6.05 -37.76 26.02
CA VAL A 14 5.88 -36.41 25.45
C VAL A 14 4.84 -36.41 24.33
N GLN A 15 4.84 -37.43 23.47
CA GLN A 15 3.84 -37.58 22.42
C GLN A 15 2.43 -37.75 22.99
N GLN A 16 2.26 -38.53 24.07
CA GLN A 16 0.98 -38.65 24.76
C GLN A 16 0.51 -37.31 25.34
N MET A 17 1.40 -36.58 26.02
CA MET A 17 1.04 -35.24 26.54
C MET A 17 0.63 -34.29 25.42
N LEU A 18 1.36 -34.26 24.30
CA LEU A 18 1.01 -33.41 23.16
C LEU A 18 -0.35 -33.77 22.55
N LEU A 19 -0.70 -35.05 22.50
CA LEU A 19 -2.01 -35.51 22.01
C LEU A 19 -3.15 -35.16 22.98
N GLU A 20 -2.90 -35.19 24.29
CA GLU A 20 -3.87 -34.76 25.31
C GLU A 20 -4.11 -33.24 25.23
N GLU A 21 -3.04 -32.46 25.13
CA GLU A 21 -3.11 -31.01 24.96
C GLU A 21 -3.82 -30.60 23.66
N ASP A 22 -3.54 -31.29 22.54
CA ASP A 22 -4.21 -31.00 21.26
C ASP A 22 -5.72 -31.28 21.30
N LYS A 23 -6.12 -32.36 21.99
CA LYS A 23 -7.54 -32.66 22.24
C LYS A 23 -8.18 -31.61 23.14
N TYR A 24 -7.50 -31.18 24.19
CA TYR A 24 -7.97 -30.13 25.10
C TYR A 24 -8.14 -28.78 24.39
N ILE A 25 -7.15 -28.38 23.60
CA ILE A 25 -7.17 -27.15 22.79
C ILE A 25 -8.29 -27.21 21.75
N SER A 26 -8.48 -28.35 21.10
CA SER A 26 -9.56 -28.56 20.13
C SER A 26 -10.95 -28.45 20.78
N ASP A 27 -11.14 -29.03 21.98
CA ASP A 27 -12.39 -28.91 22.74
C ASP A 27 -12.67 -27.46 23.16
N ILE A 28 -11.65 -26.72 23.60
CA ILE A 28 -11.74 -25.27 23.88
C ILE A 28 -12.19 -24.51 22.64
N PHE A 29 -11.57 -24.74 21.48
CA PHE A 29 -11.91 -24.04 20.25
C PHE A 29 -13.27 -24.44 19.68
N SER A 30 -13.79 -25.63 20.02
CA SER A 30 -15.14 -26.03 19.65
C SER A 30 -16.21 -25.28 20.45
N LYS A 31 -15.92 -24.95 21.72
CA LYS A 31 -16.83 -24.26 22.66
C LYS A 31 -16.74 -22.74 22.52
N LEU A 32 -15.61 -22.21 22.04
CA LEU A 32 -15.42 -20.79 21.76
C LEU A 32 -15.84 -20.48 20.32
N PRO A 33 -16.75 -19.52 20.08
CA PRO A 33 -17.03 -19.03 18.73
C PRO A 33 -15.86 -18.17 18.25
N VAL A 34 -14.76 -18.82 17.82
CA VAL A 34 -13.64 -18.12 17.20
C VAL A 34 -14.06 -17.70 15.80
N SER A 35 -14.37 -16.42 15.67
CA SER A 35 -14.52 -15.79 14.37
C SER A 35 -13.19 -15.93 13.62
N MET A 36 -13.19 -16.72 12.54
CA MET A 36 -12.11 -16.80 11.56
C MET A 36 -11.72 -15.44 10.95
N SER A 37 -12.44 -14.35 11.27
CA SER A 37 -12.05 -12.98 10.92
C SER A 37 -10.87 -12.46 11.76
N ALA A 38 -10.64 -12.96 12.98
CA ALA A 38 -9.66 -12.36 13.89
C ALA A 38 -8.21 -12.79 13.66
N LEU A 39 -7.97 -13.89 12.92
CA LEU A 39 -6.62 -14.39 12.62
C LEU A 39 -6.07 -13.89 11.27
N ALA A 40 -6.84 -13.10 10.52
CA ALA A 40 -6.40 -12.52 9.24
C ALA A 40 -5.72 -11.14 9.38
N ASP A 41 -5.72 -10.54 10.58
CA ASP A 41 -5.38 -9.12 10.77
C ASP A 41 -4.05 -8.86 11.49
N ASN A 42 -3.16 -9.85 11.61
CA ASN A 42 -1.80 -9.66 12.16
C ASN A 42 -0.70 -9.71 11.09
N GLU A 43 -0.85 -8.92 10.03
CA GLU A 43 0.30 -8.25 9.41
C GLU A 43 -0.09 -6.80 9.06
N SER A 44 0.64 -5.86 9.64
CA SER A 44 0.64 -4.40 9.45
C SER A 44 -0.28 -3.54 10.34
N GLU A 45 0.38 -2.87 11.27
CA GLU A 45 -0.11 -1.88 12.21
C GLU A 45 -0.73 -0.60 11.61
N GLN A 46 -1.62 -0.03 12.43
CA GLN A 46 -2.01 1.39 12.58
C GLN A 46 -2.84 2.06 11.46
N ASP A 47 -4.14 2.24 11.73
CA ASP A 47 -4.69 3.59 11.94
C ASP A 47 -6.13 3.57 12.53
N ASN A 48 -6.31 4.38 13.58
CA ASN A 48 -7.53 4.59 14.37
C ASN A 48 -8.73 5.11 13.54
N VAL A 49 -9.91 4.45 13.60
CA VAL A 49 -11.22 5.13 13.47
C VAL A 49 -12.36 4.36 14.21
N VAL A 50 -12.79 4.94 15.34
CA VAL A 50 -14.17 5.10 15.84
C VAL A 50 -15.14 3.90 15.79
N GLN A 51 -15.48 3.41 16.99
CA GLN A 51 -16.64 2.56 17.27
C GLN A 51 -17.95 3.21 16.78
N CYS A 52 -18.73 2.47 15.99
CA CYS A 52 -20.13 2.78 15.70
C CYS A 52 -20.96 1.50 15.86
N LYS A 53 -21.62 1.35 17.01
CA LYS A 53 -22.52 0.22 17.29
C LYS A 53 -23.70 0.25 16.32
N LYS A 54 -23.78 -0.74 15.42
CA LYS A 54 -25.00 -1.03 14.65
C LYS A 54 -25.53 -2.40 15.04
N LYS A 55 -26.73 -2.41 15.63
CA LYS A 55 -27.52 -3.59 15.92
C LYS A 55 -27.74 -4.39 14.63
N GLY A 56 -27.14 -5.56 14.52
CA GLY A 56 -27.33 -6.48 13.40
C GLY A 56 -28.56 -7.35 13.63
N LYS A 57 -29.60 -7.14 12.84
CA LYS A 57 -30.70 -8.11 12.65
C LYS A 57 -30.11 -9.43 12.16
N ILE A 58 -30.50 -10.53 12.79
CA ILE A 58 -30.27 -11.90 12.35
C ILE A 58 -30.92 -12.06 10.97
N PHE A 59 -30.09 -12.17 9.94
CA PHE A 59 -30.54 -12.55 8.60
C PHE A 59 -30.40 -14.06 8.49
N LYS A 60 -31.53 -14.78 8.47
CA LYS A 60 -31.54 -16.22 8.16
C LYS A 60 -30.83 -16.44 6.82
N GLN A 61 -29.77 -17.25 6.83
CA GLN A 61 -29.07 -17.62 5.60
C GLN A 61 -30.04 -18.41 4.72
N LYS A 62 -30.24 -17.96 3.48
CA LYS A 62 -30.92 -18.76 2.46
C LYS A 62 -29.94 -19.84 1.99
N ASP A 63 -30.35 -21.09 2.12
CA ASP A 63 -29.67 -22.25 1.56
C ASP A 63 -29.58 -22.12 0.05
N GLY A 64 -28.40 -21.74 -0.44
CA GLY A 64 -28.17 -21.46 -1.86
C GLY A 64 -26.96 -20.57 -2.13
N GLN A 65 -25.98 -20.51 -1.23
CA GLN A 65 -24.73 -19.83 -1.54
C GLN A 65 -23.93 -20.68 -2.52
N ILE A 66 -23.77 -20.19 -3.74
CA ILE A 66 -22.92 -20.83 -4.73
C ILE A 66 -21.48 -20.80 -4.19
N LYS A 67 -20.93 -21.97 -3.87
CA LYS A 67 -19.55 -22.12 -3.36
C LYS A 67 -18.55 -21.47 -4.32
N ARG A 68 -17.50 -20.89 -3.74
CA ARG A 68 -16.39 -20.26 -4.47
C ARG A 68 -15.56 -21.35 -5.15
N ALA A 69 -15.40 -21.27 -6.47
CA ALA A 69 -14.59 -22.24 -7.24
C ALA A 69 -13.16 -22.32 -6.69
N GLN A 70 -12.74 -23.53 -6.36
CA GLN A 70 -11.47 -23.84 -5.70
C GLN A 70 -10.41 -24.25 -6.72
N THR A 71 -10.76 -25.02 -7.75
CA THR A 71 -9.82 -25.53 -8.75
C THR A 71 -9.77 -24.67 -10.03
N PHE A 72 -8.81 -24.95 -10.92
CA PHE A 72 -8.69 -24.23 -12.21
C PHE A 72 -9.75 -24.69 -13.22
N GLU A 73 -10.04 -25.98 -13.24
CA GLU A 73 -11.04 -26.62 -14.11
C GLU A 73 -12.46 -26.12 -13.81
N GLU A 74 -12.83 -26.04 -12.52
CA GLU A 74 -14.11 -25.47 -12.07
C GLU A 74 -14.30 -24.01 -12.54
N LEU A 75 -13.22 -23.24 -12.68
CA LEU A 75 -13.28 -21.87 -13.18
C LEU A 75 -13.53 -21.83 -14.69
N HIS A 76 -12.98 -22.80 -15.43
CA HIS A 76 -13.15 -22.90 -16.88
C HIS A 76 -14.58 -23.33 -17.22
N GLU A 77 -15.07 -24.38 -16.58
CA GLU A 77 -16.42 -24.91 -16.75
C GLU A 77 -17.49 -23.85 -16.42
N ARG A 78 -17.27 -23.08 -15.35
CA ARG A 78 -18.18 -21.98 -14.99
C ARG A 78 -18.15 -20.81 -15.97
N LEU A 79 -17.02 -20.56 -16.65
CA LEU A 79 -16.93 -19.56 -17.71
C LEU A 79 -17.70 -20.05 -18.94
N GLU A 80 -17.57 -21.32 -19.29
CA GLU A 80 -18.25 -21.97 -20.40
C GLU A 80 -19.77 -21.98 -20.22
N ALA A 81 -20.26 -22.32 -19.02
CA ALA A 81 -21.67 -22.20 -18.65
C ALA A 81 -22.22 -20.75 -18.76
N LEU A 82 -21.36 -19.74 -18.55
CA LEU A 82 -21.70 -18.33 -18.77
C LEU A 82 -21.50 -17.89 -20.24
N LYS A 83 -20.81 -18.66 -21.07
CA LYS A 83 -20.63 -18.38 -22.50
C LYS A 83 -21.85 -18.83 -23.31
N GLY A 84 -22.52 -19.91 -22.92
CA GLY A 84 -23.72 -20.44 -23.58
C GLY A 84 -25.01 -19.61 -23.40
N LYS A 85 -25.08 -18.70 -22.41
CA LYS A 85 -26.28 -17.90 -22.14
C LYS A 85 -26.28 -16.62 -23.00
N LYS A 86 -27.12 -16.57 -24.05
CA LYS A 86 -27.14 -15.51 -25.08
C LYS A 86 -27.48 -14.09 -24.56
N LYS A 87 -28.20 -13.93 -23.44
CA LYS A 87 -28.43 -12.64 -22.75
C LYS A 87 -27.97 -12.69 -21.29
N LEU A 88 -26.76 -12.21 -21.02
CA LEU A 88 -26.21 -12.10 -19.67
C LEU A 88 -26.59 -10.75 -19.04
N GLY A 89 -27.20 -10.78 -17.85
CA GLY A 89 -27.38 -9.58 -17.04
C GLY A 89 -26.05 -8.93 -16.64
N TYR A 90 -26.08 -7.65 -16.24
CA TYR A 90 -24.88 -6.86 -15.91
C TYR A 90 -23.95 -7.54 -14.89
N LYS A 91 -24.53 -8.12 -13.82
CA LYS A 91 -23.78 -8.86 -12.79
C LYS A 91 -23.04 -10.08 -13.37
N ASN A 92 -23.65 -10.81 -14.30
CA ASN A 92 -23.05 -11.99 -14.94
C ASN A 92 -21.94 -11.60 -15.93
N LYS A 93 -22.07 -10.46 -16.61
CA LYS A 93 -21.00 -9.90 -17.47
C LYS A 93 -19.77 -9.54 -16.64
N LEU A 94 -19.96 -8.92 -15.48
CA LEU A 94 -18.86 -8.59 -14.57
C LEU A 94 -18.16 -9.84 -14.04
N MET A 95 -18.92 -10.86 -13.64
CA MET A 95 -18.36 -12.15 -13.22
C MET A 95 -17.58 -12.83 -14.34
N LYS A 96 -18.09 -12.83 -15.58
CA LYS A 96 -17.39 -13.38 -16.76
C LYS A 96 -16.06 -12.67 -17.02
N GLN A 97 -16.02 -11.33 -16.90
CA GLN A 97 -14.76 -10.58 -17.03
C GLN A 97 -13.79 -10.88 -15.89
N GLY A 98 -14.28 -11.00 -14.66
CA GLY A 98 -13.47 -11.39 -13.50
C GLY A 98 -12.83 -12.77 -13.65
N LEU A 99 -13.60 -13.76 -14.13
CA LEU A 99 -13.11 -15.12 -14.40
C LEU A 99 -12.06 -15.12 -15.51
N LYS A 100 -12.30 -14.43 -16.64
CA LYS A 100 -11.33 -14.28 -17.73
C LYS A 100 -10.00 -13.69 -17.25
N ASN A 101 -10.05 -12.64 -16.43
CA ASN A 101 -8.86 -12.02 -15.88
C ASN A 101 -8.11 -12.94 -14.90
N ARG A 102 -8.84 -13.78 -14.15
CA ARG A 102 -8.24 -14.73 -13.21
C ARG A 102 -7.53 -15.88 -13.94
N ILE A 103 -8.12 -16.40 -15.02
CA ILE A 103 -7.50 -17.40 -15.89
C ILE A 103 -6.23 -16.84 -16.52
N LYS A 104 -6.29 -15.64 -17.13
CA LYS A 104 -5.13 -14.97 -17.73
C LYS A 104 -4.00 -14.70 -16.72
N LYS A 105 -4.33 -14.46 -15.45
CA LYS A 105 -3.33 -14.30 -14.38
C LYS A 105 -2.71 -15.63 -13.95
N LYS A 106 -3.48 -16.72 -13.95
CA LYS A 106 -2.96 -18.06 -13.63
C LYS A 106 -2.05 -18.58 -14.75
N SER A 107 -2.47 -18.47 -16.02
CA SER A 107 -1.65 -18.89 -17.16
C SER A 107 -0.31 -18.16 -17.23
N LYS A 108 -0.30 -16.83 -17.04
CA LYS A 108 0.95 -16.05 -16.97
C LYS A 108 1.87 -16.46 -15.83
N LYS A 109 1.31 -16.87 -14.69
CA LYS A 109 2.12 -17.36 -13.56
C LYS A 109 2.74 -18.71 -13.89
N GLU A 110 2.00 -19.60 -14.53
CA GLU A 110 2.48 -20.90 -14.99
C GLU A 110 3.56 -20.76 -16.06
N GLU A 111 3.39 -19.86 -17.03
CA GLU A 111 4.41 -19.51 -18.04
C GLU A 111 5.72 -19.03 -17.39
N ILE A 112 5.64 -18.12 -16.40
CA ILE A 112 6.83 -17.64 -15.68
C ILE A 112 7.51 -18.77 -14.89
N ILE A 113 6.73 -19.66 -14.28
CA ILE A 113 7.27 -20.82 -13.55
C ILE A 113 7.95 -21.79 -14.51
N MET A 114 7.35 -22.05 -15.67
CA MET A 114 7.92 -22.89 -16.72
C MET A 114 9.22 -22.29 -17.27
N GLN A 115 9.25 -21.00 -17.60
CA GLN A 115 10.48 -20.31 -18.04
C GLN A 115 11.58 -20.35 -16.96
N LYS A 116 11.24 -20.15 -15.69
CA LYS A 116 12.22 -20.28 -14.59
C LYS A 116 12.75 -21.70 -14.44
N LYS A 117 11.91 -22.72 -14.67
CA LYS A 117 12.34 -24.12 -14.67
C LYS A 117 13.28 -24.41 -15.83
N LEU A 118 12.97 -23.92 -17.04
CA LEU A 118 13.82 -24.08 -18.23
C LEU A 118 15.19 -23.40 -18.06
N VAL A 119 15.22 -22.15 -17.60
CA VAL A 119 16.48 -21.45 -17.31
C VAL A 119 17.29 -22.17 -16.23
N ARG A 120 16.63 -22.73 -15.21
CA ARG A 120 17.32 -23.51 -14.18
C ARG A 120 17.88 -24.83 -14.73
N THR A 121 17.16 -25.51 -15.62
CA THR A 121 17.66 -26.73 -16.27
C THR A 121 18.78 -26.43 -17.27
N GLU A 122 18.71 -25.31 -18.00
CA GLU A 122 19.79 -24.83 -18.87
C GLU A 122 21.04 -24.47 -18.06
N GLN A 123 20.89 -23.81 -16.91
CA GLN A 123 22.00 -23.51 -16.00
C GLN A 123 22.63 -24.75 -15.36
N LEU A 124 21.83 -25.80 -15.12
CA LEU A 124 22.32 -27.08 -14.61
C LEU A 124 22.95 -27.95 -15.71
N ALA A 125 22.45 -27.87 -16.95
CA ALA A 125 23.01 -28.54 -18.12
C ALA A 125 24.30 -27.86 -18.65
N ALA A 126 24.43 -26.53 -18.47
CA ALA A 126 25.59 -25.74 -18.87
C ALA A 126 26.77 -25.80 -17.87
N GLY A 127 26.88 -26.89 -17.10
CA GLY A 127 28.11 -27.34 -16.41
C GLY A 127 29.02 -26.26 -15.81
N GLY A 128 28.94 -26.08 -14.49
CA GLY A 128 29.94 -25.31 -13.73
C GLY A 128 31.36 -25.84 -13.97
N SER A 129 32.19 -25.01 -14.59
CA SER A 129 33.62 -25.18 -14.77
C SER A 129 34.31 -23.81 -14.64
N ALA A 130 35.15 -23.71 -13.61
CA ALA A 130 36.28 -22.80 -13.38
C ALA A 130 36.28 -21.36 -13.94
N GLY A 131 36.46 -20.41 -13.02
CA GLY A 131 36.87 -19.04 -13.32
C GLY A 131 37.49 -18.34 -12.12
N LYS A 132 38.46 -18.99 -11.48
CA LYS A 132 39.38 -18.36 -10.52
C LYS A 132 40.35 -17.50 -11.34
N LYS A 133 40.30 -16.17 -11.18
CA LYS A 133 41.40 -15.26 -11.51
C LYS A 133 41.56 -14.27 -10.36
N GLU A 134 42.61 -14.49 -9.59
CA GLU A 134 43.31 -13.43 -8.88
C GLU A 134 43.95 -12.53 -9.94
N ASP A 135 43.78 -11.22 -9.80
CA ASP A 135 44.82 -10.26 -10.12
C ASP A 135 44.66 -9.06 -9.18
N THR A 136 45.81 -8.65 -8.69
CA THR A 136 46.05 -7.89 -7.47
C THR A 136 46.03 -6.40 -7.80
N GLU A 137 44.91 -5.72 -7.55
CA GLU A 137 44.91 -4.27 -7.38
C GLU A 137 44.54 -3.94 -5.93
N ALA A 138 45.57 -3.55 -5.18
CA ALA A 138 45.46 -3.19 -3.78
C ALA A 138 44.36 -2.15 -3.56
N PRO A 139 43.31 -2.43 -2.76
CA PRO A 139 42.35 -1.42 -2.38
C PRO A 139 43.08 -0.37 -1.54
N ARG A 140 43.03 0.90 -1.97
CA ARG A 140 43.52 2.04 -1.18
C ARG A 140 42.85 2.00 0.19
N ILE A 141 43.59 1.54 1.20
CA ILE A 141 43.17 1.55 2.60
C ILE A 141 42.89 3.02 2.95
N PRO A 142 41.64 3.40 3.29
CA PRO A 142 41.36 4.74 3.75
C PRO A 142 42.13 4.96 5.05
N ARG A 143 43.06 5.93 5.04
CA ARG A 143 43.80 6.30 6.26
C ARG A 143 42.78 6.68 7.33
N PRO A 144 42.84 6.11 8.54
CA PRO A 144 41.90 6.45 9.61
C PRO A 144 42.05 7.92 9.96
N LYS A 145 40.95 8.66 9.94
CA LYS A 145 40.93 10.03 10.45
C LYS A 145 41.14 9.98 11.96
N PRO A 146 41.91 10.91 12.54
CA PRO A 146 42.09 10.97 13.99
C PRO A 146 40.73 11.15 14.69
N VAL A 147 40.44 10.29 15.66
CA VAL A 147 39.22 10.33 16.47
C VAL A 147 39.47 11.25 17.66
N PHE A 148 38.62 12.26 17.80
CA PHE A 148 38.67 13.23 18.89
C PHE A 148 37.51 12.99 19.87
N ASN A 149 37.78 13.10 21.17
CA ASN A 149 36.74 13.10 22.19
C ASN A 149 35.89 14.39 22.13
N SER A 150 34.80 14.47 22.92
CA SER A 150 34.00 15.70 23.10
C SER A 150 34.81 16.91 23.58
N GLU A 151 35.99 16.68 24.16
CA GLU A 151 36.95 17.70 24.59
C GLU A 151 38.01 18.05 23.52
N GLY A 152 37.92 17.49 22.31
CA GLY A 152 38.86 17.79 21.22
C GLY A 152 40.26 17.19 21.37
N LYS A 153 40.46 16.24 22.29
CA LYS A 153 41.72 15.49 22.47
C LYS A 153 41.72 14.23 21.62
N MET A 154 42.83 13.96 20.93
CA MET A 154 43.02 12.78 20.08
C MET A 154 43.18 11.53 20.95
N VAL A 155 42.30 10.54 20.78
CA VAL A 155 42.35 9.30 21.57
C VAL A 155 42.71 8.12 20.70
N PHE A 156 43.86 7.51 20.99
CA PHE A 156 44.44 6.41 20.21
C PHE A 156 43.83 5.03 20.53
N SER A 157 42.98 4.93 21.55
CA SER A 157 42.44 3.67 22.10
C SER A 157 40.90 3.61 22.10
N LYS A 158 40.25 4.30 21.17
CA LYS A 158 38.80 4.20 20.98
C LYS A 158 38.49 3.93 19.51
N PHE A 159 38.37 2.64 19.17
CA PHE A 159 37.84 2.23 17.88
C PHE A 159 36.39 2.70 17.76
N ASP A 160 36.12 3.59 16.81
CA ASP A 160 34.77 4.04 16.48
C ASP A 160 34.13 3.06 15.50
N PHE A 161 33.23 2.20 15.99
CA PHE A 161 32.49 1.24 15.18
C PHE A 161 31.28 1.84 14.46
N SER A 162 31.01 3.15 14.60
CA SER A 162 29.84 3.80 14.02
C SER A 162 29.78 3.69 12.49
N ASP A 163 30.94 3.63 11.83
CA ASP A 163 31.05 3.48 10.36
C ASP A 163 31.24 2.01 9.91
N VAL A 164 31.54 1.08 10.83
CA VAL A 164 31.76 -0.35 10.54
C VAL A 164 30.41 -1.07 10.46
N GLY A 165 29.61 -0.71 9.46
CA GLY A 165 28.28 -1.30 9.25
C GLY A 165 27.30 -0.37 8.54
N ALA A 166 27.57 0.93 8.52
CA ALA A 166 26.85 1.89 7.71
C ALA A 166 27.24 1.72 6.23
N LYS A 167 26.74 0.68 5.56
CA LYS A 167 26.69 0.67 4.09
C LYS A 167 25.97 1.95 3.68
N LYS A 168 26.70 2.94 3.15
CA LYS A 168 26.12 4.16 2.60
C LYS A 168 25.04 3.72 1.64
N LYS A 169 23.78 3.85 2.05
CA LYS A 169 22.65 3.47 1.20
C LYS A 169 22.84 4.27 -0.09
N PRO A 170 22.84 3.63 -1.27
CA PRO A 170 22.95 4.37 -2.52
C PRO A 170 21.89 5.47 -2.47
N SER A 171 22.31 6.71 -2.74
CA SER A 171 21.43 7.87 -2.67
C SER A 171 20.19 7.55 -3.48
N LYS A 172 19.02 7.51 -2.82
CA LYS A 172 17.77 7.15 -3.48
C LYS A 172 17.58 8.12 -4.65
N ILE A 173 17.52 7.57 -5.86
CA ILE A 173 17.21 8.35 -7.07
C ILE A 173 15.95 9.16 -6.78
N ASP A 174 16.02 10.48 -6.99
CA ASP A 174 14.90 11.39 -6.74
C ASP A 174 13.66 10.90 -7.49
N ARG A 175 12.59 10.61 -6.76
CA ARG A 175 11.36 10.05 -7.34
C ARG A 175 10.38 11.13 -7.80
N ASP A 176 10.59 12.37 -7.36
CA ASP A 176 9.69 13.50 -7.59
C ASP A 176 9.81 14.03 -9.02
N PRO A 177 8.76 13.98 -9.85
CA PRO A 177 8.85 14.37 -11.26
C PRO A 177 9.17 15.87 -11.44
N LYS A 178 8.83 16.72 -10.47
CA LYS A 178 9.20 18.14 -10.47
C LYS A 178 10.71 18.34 -10.31
N LYS A 179 11.33 17.61 -9.38
CA LYS A 179 12.78 17.70 -9.13
C LYS A 179 13.56 17.15 -10.31
N ILE A 180 13.13 16.02 -10.87
CA ILE A 180 13.76 15.43 -12.07
C ILE A 180 13.68 16.41 -13.25
N LEU A 181 12.52 17.06 -13.45
CA LEU A 181 12.37 18.07 -14.51
C LEU A 181 13.34 19.25 -14.31
N GLN A 182 13.44 19.77 -13.08
CA GLN A 182 14.41 20.84 -12.75
C GLN A 182 15.86 20.40 -12.93
N GLN A 183 16.20 19.16 -12.61
CA GLN A 183 17.53 18.60 -12.84
C GLN A 183 17.84 18.54 -14.34
N LEU A 184 16.90 18.09 -15.17
CA LEU A 184 17.06 18.09 -16.62
C LEU A 184 17.19 19.51 -17.20
N GLU A 185 16.40 20.46 -16.70
CA GLU A 185 16.50 21.88 -17.11
C GLU A 185 17.88 22.45 -16.77
N LYS A 186 18.36 22.27 -15.53
CA LYS A 186 19.70 22.68 -15.11
C LYS A 186 20.81 22.03 -15.93
N LYS A 187 20.68 20.74 -16.27
CA LYS A 187 21.64 20.06 -17.15
C LYS A 187 21.67 20.67 -18.54
N LYS A 188 20.50 20.93 -19.13
CA LYS A 188 20.39 21.59 -20.44
C LYS A 188 20.97 23.01 -20.41
N GLU A 189 20.73 23.77 -19.36
CA GLU A 189 21.32 25.10 -19.18
C GLU A 189 22.85 25.05 -19.12
N LYS A 190 23.42 24.12 -18.34
CA LYS A 190 24.88 23.92 -18.29
C LYS A 190 25.47 23.55 -19.64
N LEU A 191 24.84 22.65 -20.39
CA LEU A 191 25.30 22.29 -21.74
C LEU A 191 25.24 23.51 -22.67
N LYS A 192 24.16 24.30 -22.62
CA LYS A 192 24.05 25.54 -23.41
C LYS A 192 25.10 26.58 -23.04
N GLN A 193 25.44 26.71 -21.75
CA GLN A 193 26.49 27.62 -21.29
C GLN A 193 27.87 27.21 -21.84
N LEU A 194 28.18 25.90 -21.85
CA LEU A 194 29.42 25.37 -22.43
C LEU A 194 29.47 25.49 -23.96
N GLU A 195 28.32 25.34 -24.63
CA GLU A 195 28.20 25.62 -26.08
C GLU A 195 28.46 27.10 -26.38
N ALA A 196 27.93 28.00 -25.56
CA ALA A 196 28.09 29.44 -25.70
C ALA A 196 29.53 29.92 -25.42
N SER A 197 30.27 29.25 -24.52
CA SER A 197 31.68 29.52 -24.26
C SER A 197 32.63 28.96 -25.34
N GLY A 198 32.09 28.35 -26.40
CA GLY A 198 32.87 27.89 -27.57
C GLY A 198 33.43 26.46 -27.45
N GLU A 199 33.16 25.73 -26.37
CA GLU A 199 33.75 24.41 -26.11
C GLU A 199 32.90 23.26 -26.70
N LYS A 200 32.59 23.34 -28.01
CA LYS A 200 31.69 22.39 -28.69
C LYS A 200 32.14 20.91 -28.57
N SER A 201 33.43 20.65 -28.73
CA SER A 201 34.01 19.30 -28.59
C SER A 201 33.75 18.69 -27.22
N LYS A 202 33.90 19.49 -26.15
CA LYS A 202 33.64 19.01 -24.78
C LYS A 202 32.16 18.73 -24.54
N VAL A 203 31.28 19.51 -25.16
CA VAL A 203 29.83 19.29 -25.07
C VAL A 203 29.43 17.98 -25.74
N GLU A 204 29.98 17.68 -26.92
CA GLU A 204 29.75 16.42 -27.63
C GLU A 204 30.21 15.23 -26.79
N GLU A 205 31.42 15.29 -26.23
CA GLU A 205 31.92 14.26 -25.31
C GLU A 205 31.02 14.07 -24.09
N ILE A 206 30.49 15.16 -23.50
CA ILE A 206 29.59 15.07 -22.35
C ILE A 206 28.28 14.41 -22.77
N LYS A 207 27.71 14.77 -23.91
CA LYS A 207 26.47 14.18 -24.45
C LYS A 207 26.65 12.68 -24.70
N GLU A 208 27.76 12.29 -25.32
CA GLU A 208 28.10 10.87 -25.54
C GLU A 208 28.26 10.12 -24.21
N LYS A 209 29.04 10.66 -23.28
CA LYS A 209 29.22 10.07 -21.94
C LYS A 209 27.88 9.92 -21.21
N GLU A 210 26.98 10.89 -21.31
CA GLU A 210 25.63 10.80 -20.73
C GLU A 210 24.74 9.77 -21.44
N ALA A 211 24.81 9.68 -22.77
CA ALA A 211 24.08 8.69 -23.55
C ALA A 211 24.50 7.27 -23.17
N TRP A 212 25.82 6.99 -23.12
CA TRP A 212 26.35 5.70 -22.69
C TRP A 212 25.97 5.37 -21.25
N LYS A 213 26.03 6.34 -20.32
CA LYS A 213 25.56 6.15 -18.94
C LYS A 213 24.07 5.81 -18.87
N SER A 214 23.23 6.47 -19.66
CA SER A 214 21.78 6.19 -19.73
C SER A 214 21.51 4.78 -20.27
N VAL A 215 22.25 4.35 -21.30
CA VAL A 215 22.15 2.99 -21.85
C VAL A 215 22.59 1.93 -20.84
N LEU A 216 23.74 2.13 -20.19
CA LEU A 216 24.24 1.21 -19.16
C LEU A 216 23.29 1.11 -17.96
N ALA A 217 22.72 2.23 -17.51
CA ALA A 217 21.73 2.24 -16.43
C ALA A 217 20.43 1.53 -16.84
N LYS A 218 19.98 1.69 -18.09
CA LYS A 218 18.83 0.93 -18.60
C LYS A 218 19.12 -0.57 -18.68
N ALA A 219 20.32 -0.95 -19.11
CA ALA A 219 20.76 -2.35 -19.18
C ALA A 219 20.89 -3.01 -17.80
N SER A 220 21.32 -2.26 -16.78
CA SER A 220 21.37 -2.73 -15.39
C SER A 220 19.97 -2.88 -14.75
N GLY A 221 18.91 -2.44 -15.43
CA GLY A 221 17.52 -2.50 -14.97
C GLY A 221 17.06 -1.26 -14.20
N GLU A 222 17.86 -0.18 -14.19
CA GLU A 222 17.47 1.09 -13.59
C GLU A 222 16.41 1.80 -14.46
N LYS A 223 15.35 2.30 -13.81
CA LYS A 223 14.27 3.03 -14.48
C LYS A 223 14.65 4.49 -14.69
N VAL A 224 15.43 4.74 -15.73
CA VAL A 224 15.86 6.07 -16.13
C VAL A 224 14.66 6.90 -16.65
N LYS A 225 14.50 8.13 -16.15
CA LYS A 225 13.36 9.03 -16.45
C LYS A 225 13.84 10.34 -17.07
N ASP A 226 14.26 10.29 -18.32
CA ASP A 226 14.89 11.45 -18.99
C ASP A 226 13.91 12.27 -19.85
N ASP A 227 12.69 11.77 -20.10
CA ASP A 227 11.75 12.42 -21.04
C ASP A 227 11.04 13.63 -20.42
N PRO A 228 11.29 14.87 -20.92
CA PRO A 228 10.75 16.09 -20.31
C PRO A 228 9.23 16.19 -20.47
N GLU A 229 8.67 15.70 -21.58
CA GLU A 229 7.23 15.75 -21.83
C GLU A 229 6.44 14.83 -20.90
N LEU A 230 6.95 13.61 -20.67
CA LEU A 230 6.33 12.65 -19.76
C LEU A 230 6.43 13.13 -18.30
N LEU A 231 7.52 13.78 -17.93
CA LEU A 231 7.67 14.41 -16.62
C LEU A 231 6.67 15.55 -16.45
N LYS A 232 6.52 16.44 -17.43
CA LYS A 232 5.49 17.51 -17.42
C LYS A 232 4.08 16.94 -17.28
N ARG A 233 3.74 15.87 -18.03
CA ARG A 233 2.44 15.17 -17.91
C ARG A 233 2.25 14.56 -16.53
N SER A 234 3.30 13.97 -15.97
CA SER A 234 3.27 13.38 -14.62
C SER A 234 3.02 14.43 -13.54
N VAL A 235 3.68 15.60 -13.67
CA VAL A 235 3.45 16.76 -12.80
C VAL A 235 1.99 17.23 -12.91
N LYS A 236 1.47 17.44 -14.12
CA LYS A 236 0.07 17.84 -14.33
C LYS A 236 -0.91 16.85 -13.70
N LYS A 237 -0.66 15.54 -13.84
CA LYS A 237 -1.49 14.49 -13.24
C LYS A 237 -1.46 14.52 -11.71
N GLN A 238 -0.31 14.78 -11.10
CA GLN A 238 -0.21 14.96 -9.65
C GLN A 238 -0.99 16.20 -9.19
N GLU A 239 -0.90 17.30 -9.92
CA GLU A 239 -1.64 18.54 -9.61
C GLU A 239 -3.14 18.35 -9.75
N GLN A 240 -3.60 17.69 -10.81
CA GLN A 240 -5.02 17.33 -10.99
C GLN A 240 -5.55 16.47 -9.84
N LYS A 241 -4.77 15.46 -9.40
CA LYS A 241 -5.14 14.64 -8.23
C LYS A 241 -5.28 15.49 -6.96
N LYS A 242 -4.34 16.41 -6.73
CA LYS A 242 -4.40 17.34 -5.59
C LYS A 242 -5.62 18.25 -5.67
N LYS A 243 -5.91 18.82 -6.85
CA LYS A 243 -7.10 19.65 -7.09
C LYS A 243 -8.39 18.87 -6.82
N TYR A 244 -8.50 17.64 -7.33
CA TYR A 244 -9.66 16.79 -7.09
C TYR A 244 -9.83 16.46 -5.61
N SER A 245 -8.73 16.15 -4.93
CA SER A 245 -8.74 15.93 -3.48
C SER A 245 -9.21 17.18 -2.74
N SER A 246 -8.66 18.36 -3.05
CA SER A 246 -9.06 19.64 -2.43
C SER A 246 -10.57 19.87 -2.57
N LYS A 247 -11.09 19.81 -3.79
CA LYS A 247 -12.53 19.96 -4.07
C LYS A 247 -13.39 18.97 -3.30
N LYS A 248 -12.95 17.72 -3.20
CA LYS A 248 -13.68 16.69 -2.44
C LYS A 248 -13.70 16.99 -0.94
N TRP A 249 -12.61 17.53 -0.40
CA TRP A 249 -12.52 17.94 1.00
C TRP A 249 -13.33 19.20 1.28
N GLU A 250 -13.31 20.18 0.39
CA GLU A 250 -14.17 21.37 0.43
C GLU A 250 -15.65 20.96 0.44
N GLY A 251 -16.08 20.13 -0.52
CA GLY A 251 -17.47 19.65 -0.57
C GLY A 251 -17.89 18.86 0.68
N ARG A 252 -16.96 18.15 1.34
CA ARG A 252 -17.23 17.50 2.64
C ARG A 252 -17.41 18.52 3.75
N LYS A 253 -16.56 19.55 3.82
CA LYS A 253 -16.68 20.63 4.82
C LYS A 253 -18.00 21.38 4.64
N GLU A 254 -18.35 21.74 3.42
CA GLU A 254 -19.63 22.36 3.08
C GLU A 254 -20.81 21.46 3.46
N GLY A 255 -20.75 20.16 3.15
CA GLY A 255 -21.79 19.20 3.54
C GLY A 255 -21.98 19.10 5.05
N VAL A 256 -20.89 19.14 5.82
CA VAL A 256 -20.94 19.17 7.29
C VAL A 256 -21.55 20.49 7.77
N GLN A 257 -21.13 21.62 7.24
CA GLN A 257 -21.67 22.94 7.60
C GLN A 257 -23.17 23.05 7.29
N LYS A 258 -23.60 22.63 6.09
CA LYS A 258 -25.02 22.57 5.71
C LYS A 258 -25.81 21.67 6.66
N GLY A 259 -25.30 20.48 6.96
CA GLY A 259 -25.94 19.57 7.90
C GLY A 259 -26.09 20.14 9.32
N ILE A 260 -25.13 20.95 9.79
CA ILE A 260 -25.21 21.67 11.06
C ILE A 260 -26.28 22.79 10.97
N GLN A 261 -26.23 23.60 9.92
CA GLN A 261 -27.17 24.70 9.69
C GLN A 261 -28.61 24.21 9.59
N GLU A 262 -28.88 23.17 8.80
CA GLU A 262 -30.21 22.58 8.66
C GLU A 262 -30.77 22.07 10.00
N ARG A 263 -29.93 21.44 10.84
CA ARG A 263 -30.35 20.99 12.18
C ARG A 263 -30.66 22.18 13.09
N GLN A 264 -29.86 23.23 13.03
CA GLN A 264 -30.10 24.45 13.81
C GLN A 264 -31.38 25.17 13.35
N GLN A 265 -31.59 25.31 12.05
CA GLN A 265 -32.81 25.90 11.46
C GLN A 265 -34.05 25.11 11.89
N LYS A 266 -34.05 23.78 11.74
CA LYS A 266 -35.14 22.91 12.22
C LYS A 266 -35.42 23.09 13.71
N ARG A 267 -34.37 23.23 14.52
CA ARG A 267 -34.52 23.48 15.96
C ARG A 267 -35.16 24.85 16.22
N GLN A 268 -34.72 25.89 15.53
CA GLN A 268 -35.27 27.24 15.65
C GLN A 268 -36.74 27.28 15.23
N GLU A 269 -37.08 26.67 14.09
CA GLU A 269 -38.45 26.55 13.60
C GLU A 269 -39.36 25.82 14.59
N ASN A 270 -38.91 24.69 15.15
CA ASN A 270 -39.67 23.95 16.16
C ASN A 270 -39.88 24.76 17.45
N ILE A 271 -38.87 25.53 17.88
CA ILE A 271 -38.99 26.42 19.04
C ILE A 271 -40.00 27.54 18.74
N LEU A 272 -39.93 28.15 17.57
CA LEU A 272 -40.86 29.20 17.15
C LEU A 272 -42.29 28.68 17.06
N LYS A 273 -42.48 27.50 16.47
CA LYS A 273 -43.78 26.81 16.41
C LYS A 273 -44.33 26.57 17.81
N ARG A 274 -43.51 26.01 18.72
CA ARG A 274 -43.91 25.79 20.13
C ARG A 274 -44.28 27.09 20.84
N LYS A 275 -43.57 28.20 20.57
CA LYS A 275 -43.92 29.53 21.12
C LYS A 275 -45.26 30.03 20.56
N LYS A 276 -45.51 29.90 19.25
CA LYS A 276 -46.77 30.28 18.60
C LYS A 276 -47.94 29.43 19.13
N ASP A 277 -47.78 28.12 19.22
CA ASP A 277 -48.80 27.20 19.72
C ASP A 277 -49.17 27.49 21.18
N LYS A 278 -48.19 27.84 22.02
CA LYS A 278 -48.45 28.30 23.40
C LYS A 278 -49.31 29.57 23.42
N LYS A 279 -49.04 30.56 22.56
CA LYS A 279 -49.84 31.79 22.46
C LYS A 279 -51.25 31.47 21.99
N ILE A 280 -51.40 30.68 20.91
CA ILE A 280 -52.69 30.27 20.37
C ILE A 280 -53.51 29.48 21.41
N ASN A 281 -52.90 28.55 22.13
CA ASN A 281 -53.58 27.78 23.17
C ASN A 281 -54.04 28.65 24.35
N LYS A 282 -53.27 29.68 24.73
CA LYS A 282 -53.70 30.66 25.74
C LYS A 282 -54.91 31.46 25.25
N LEU A 283 -54.88 31.95 24.01
CA LEU A 283 -56.01 32.66 23.39
C LEU A 283 -57.26 31.78 23.32
N LYS A 284 -57.15 30.54 22.83
CA LYS A 284 -58.26 29.56 22.78
C LYS A 284 -58.84 29.29 24.17
N LYS A 285 -58.01 29.16 25.21
CA LYS A 285 -58.49 28.97 26.60
C LYS A 285 -59.20 30.20 27.15
N ALA A 286 -58.73 31.41 26.84
CA ALA A 286 -59.38 32.66 27.27
C ALA A 286 -60.75 32.84 26.60
N SER A 287 -60.83 32.60 25.29
CA SER A 287 -62.09 32.63 24.52
C SER A 287 -63.10 31.60 25.06
N LYS A 288 -62.69 30.35 25.33
CA LYS A 288 -63.57 29.33 25.94
C LYS A 288 -64.11 29.71 27.33
N ARG A 289 -63.44 30.62 28.05
CA ARG A 289 -63.89 31.13 29.36
C ARG A 289 -64.68 32.44 29.25
N GLY A 290 -65.09 32.84 28.04
CA GLY A 290 -65.92 34.03 27.80
C GLY A 290 -65.19 35.37 28.00
N ARG A 291 -63.85 35.38 28.10
CA ARG A 291 -63.09 36.62 28.26
C ARG A 291 -62.84 37.23 26.88
N VAL A 292 -63.38 38.44 26.64
CA VAL A 292 -63.17 39.20 25.40
C VAL A 292 -61.68 39.42 25.20
N ILE A 293 -61.17 39.06 24.02
CA ILE A 293 -59.76 39.17 23.66
C ILE A 293 -59.60 40.47 22.85
N PRO A 294 -58.99 41.54 23.39
CA PRO A 294 -58.77 42.76 22.62
C PRO A 294 -57.65 42.54 21.61
N GLY A 295 -57.88 42.86 20.34
CA GLY A 295 -56.87 42.81 19.28
C GLY A 295 -56.69 41.44 18.59
N PHE A 296 -57.67 40.55 18.72
CA PHE A 296 -57.95 39.47 17.77
C PHE A 296 -59.36 39.63 17.22
#